data_AF-A0A1V5UT61-F1
#
_entry.id   AF-A0A1V5UT61-F1
#
_cell.length_a   1.000
_cell.length_b   1.000
_cell.length_c   1.000
_cell.angle_alpha   90.00
_cell.angle_beta   90.00
_cell.angle_gamma   90.00
#
_symmetry.space_group_name_H-M   'P 1'
#
loop_
_entity.id
_entity.type
_entity.pdbx_description
1 polymer ?
#
loop_
_entity_poly.entity_id
_entity_poly.type
_entity_poly.pdbx_seq_one_letter_code
_entity_poly.pdbx_strand_id
1 'polypeptide(L)'
;MRGPLKDQWNEFDWEAELKKDDARVDTYMRELPRYIDLPAEDAVIMKHIQEKPDLVPFNGDYRESSLYELFEDNDVDEEVDFSDDWQKRDGADFFIVAGRLARLWAQYFASETNPEQTVAGMRILCLYGKIMARGADLIDMEDDEYPALRVALVKRLLSDVNQLMGELQRLSAKIPSAAEKADFHFEHLMTFREKVLALLAKYRSGKS
;
A
#
# COMPACT_ATOMS: atom_id res chain seq x y z
N MET A 1 9.27 16.17 14.95
CA MET A 1 9.37 15.96 16.41
C MET A 1 8.80 14.59 16.75
N ARG A 2 9.59 13.69 17.36
CA ARG A 2 9.07 12.46 17.97
C ARG A 2 8.09 12.85 19.07
N GLY A 3 6.80 12.69 18.82
CA GLY A 3 5.76 13.03 19.79
C GLY A 3 5.74 11.97 20.89
N PRO A 4 5.83 12.33 22.19
CA PRO A 4 6.00 11.37 23.31
C PRO A 4 4.84 10.36 23.47
N LEU A 5 3.75 10.53 22.72
CA LEU A 5 2.59 9.64 22.69
C LEU A 5 2.76 8.50 21.68
N LYS A 6 3.41 8.72 20.53
CA LYS A 6 3.55 7.69 19.46
C LYS A 6 4.45 6.54 19.87
N ASP A 7 5.44 6.80 20.72
CA ASP A 7 6.31 5.77 21.31
C ASP A 7 5.56 4.84 22.28
N GLN A 8 4.39 5.26 22.78
CA GLN A 8 3.55 4.49 23.71
C GLN A 8 2.40 3.77 23.01
N TRP A 9 2.18 4.02 21.71
CA TRP A 9 1.10 3.43 20.96
C TRP A 9 1.32 1.94 20.74
N ASN A 10 0.27 1.15 20.96
CA ASN A 10 0.28 -0.26 20.63
C ASN A 10 -0.10 -0.48 19.15
N GLU A 11 -0.07 -1.74 18.71
CA GLU A 11 -0.37 -2.13 17.33
C GLU A 11 -1.79 -1.73 16.86
N PHE A 12 -2.76 -1.60 17.78
CA PHE A 12 -4.13 -1.22 17.47
C PHE A 12 -4.30 0.30 17.35
N ASP A 13 -3.57 1.08 18.15
CA ASP A 13 -3.57 2.54 18.05
C ASP A 13 -2.97 2.97 16.71
N TRP A 14 -1.85 2.35 16.31
CA TRP A 14 -1.25 2.55 15.00
C TRP A 14 -2.20 2.14 13.86
N GLU A 15 -2.87 1.00 13.98
CA GLU A 15 -3.88 0.59 13.00
C GLU A 15 -5.02 1.60 12.87
N ALA A 16 -5.49 2.17 13.99
CA ALA A 16 -6.54 3.19 13.98
C ALA A 16 -6.08 4.47 13.27
N GLU A 17 -4.84 4.89 13.48
CA GLU A 17 -4.27 6.06 12.81
C GLU A 17 -4.07 5.80 11.31
N LEU A 18 -3.55 4.64 10.93
CA LEU A 18 -3.39 4.26 9.52
C LEU A 18 -4.74 4.18 8.79
N LYS A 19 -5.83 3.77 9.47
CA LYS A 19 -7.18 3.81 8.89
C LYS A 19 -7.68 5.22 8.61
N LYS A 20 -7.28 6.21 9.39
CA LYS A 20 -7.60 7.61 9.08
C LYS A 20 -6.89 8.06 7.81
N ASP A 21 -5.66 7.60 7.60
CA ASP A 21 -4.93 7.84 6.35
C ASP A 21 -5.63 7.23 5.14
N ASP A 22 -6.04 5.96 5.25
CA ASP A 22 -6.83 5.31 4.19
C ASP A 22 -8.14 6.09 3.90
N ALA A 23 -8.81 6.59 4.94
CA ALA A 23 -10.04 7.38 4.80
C ALA A 23 -9.80 8.77 4.18
N ARG A 24 -8.64 9.38 4.41
CA ARG A 24 -8.21 10.61 3.71
C ARG A 24 -8.06 10.35 2.23
N VAL A 25 -7.29 9.32 1.86
CA VAL A 25 -7.06 8.96 0.44
C VAL A 25 -8.37 8.63 -0.26
N ASP A 26 -9.26 7.85 0.37
CA ASP A 26 -10.59 7.55 -0.19
C ASP A 26 -11.45 8.81 -0.37
N THR A 27 -11.42 9.74 0.59
CA THR A 27 -12.13 11.01 0.49
C THR A 27 -11.57 11.85 -0.65
N TYR A 28 -10.24 11.93 -0.77
CA TYR A 28 -9.56 12.64 -1.84
C TYR A 28 -9.98 12.11 -3.22
N MET A 29 -9.84 10.80 -3.43
CA MET A 29 -10.14 10.15 -4.71
C MET A 29 -11.63 10.24 -5.09
N ARG A 30 -12.53 10.36 -4.11
CA ARG A 30 -13.97 10.56 -4.35
C ARG A 30 -14.31 11.98 -4.77
N GLU A 31 -13.61 12.97 -4.25
CA GLU A 31 -13.83 14.38 -4.60
C GLU A 31 -13.10 14.76 -5.90
N LEU A 32 -12.00 14.10 -6.23
CA LEU A 32 -11.17 14.40 -7.41
C LEU A 32 -11.99 14.58 -8.71
N PRO A 33 -12.92 13.70 -9.12
CA PRO A 33 -13.68 13.89 -10.37
C PRO A 33 -14.51 15.16 -10.43
N ARG A 34 -14.83 15.80 -9.29
CA ARG A 34 -15.60 17.04 -9.23
C ARG A 34 -14.75 18.28 -9.41
N TYR A 35 -13.47 18.19 -9.05
CA TYR A 35 -12.56 19.33 -8.98
C TYR A 35 -11.38 19.22 -9.94
N ILE A 36 -11.19 18.08 -10.63
CA ILE A 36 -10.04 17.80 -11.51
C ILE A 36 -9.81 18.85 -12.60
N ASP A 37 -10.85 19.55 -13.03
CA ASP A 37 -10.76 20.59 -14.07
C ASP A 37 -10.47 21.99 -13.50
N LEU A 38 -10.42 22.15 -12.17
CA LEU A 38 -10.15 23.44 -11.53
C LEU A 38 -8.65 23.71 -11.40
N PRO A 39 -8.20 24.97 -11.54
CA PRO A 39 -6.85 25.33 -11.13
C PRO A 39 -6.71 25.18 -9.60
N ALA A 40 -5.65 24.50 -9.15
CA ALA A 40 -5.39 24.20 -7.74
C ALA A 40 -6.50 23.36 -7.06
N GLU A 41 -7.02 22.38 -7.80
CA GLU A 41 -7.91 21.31 -7.36
C GLU A 41 -7.50 20.69 -6.03
N ASP A 42 -6.20 20.44 -5.85
CA ASP A 42 -5.64 19.84 -4.63
C ASP A 42 -5.94 20.68 -3.40
N ALA A 43 -5.75 21.99 -3.48
CA ALA A 43 -5.98 22.91 -2.37
C ALA A 43 -7.46 22.93 -1.97
N VAL A 44 -8.37 22.84 -2.95
CA VAL A 44 -9.81 22.78 -2.71
C VAL A 44 -10.20 21.48 -2.01
N ILE A 45 -9.71 20.34 -2.49
CA ILE A 45 -10.02 19.03 -1.91
C ILE A 45 -9.42 18.91 -0.49
N MET A 46 -8.18 19.34 -0.29
CA MET A 46 -7.51 19.27 1.01
C MET A 46 -8.20 20.14 2.04
N LYS A 47 -8.71 21.32 1.66
CA LYS A 47 -9.55 22.14 2.55
C LYS A 47 -10.79 21.37 3.02
N HIS A 48 -11.50 20.69 2.13
CA HIS A 48 -12.67 19.87 2.50
C HIS A 48 -12.31 18.68 3.40
N ILE A 49 -11.11 18.10 3.24
CA ILE A 49 -10.62 17.03 4.12
C ILE A 49 -10.31 17.59 5.51
N GLN A 50 -9.67 18.76 5.60
CA GLN A 50 -9.34 19.42 6.87
C GLN A 50 -10.58 19.85 7.67
N GLU A 51 -11.69 20.14 6.99
CA GLU A 51 -12.97 20.45 7.63
C GLU A 51 -13.59 19.23 8.34
N LYS A 52 -13.07 18.01 8.13
CA LYS A 52 -13.52 16.77 8.78
C LYS A 52 -12.54 16.35 9.88
N PRO A 53 -12.84 16.56 11.17
CA PRO A 53 -11.91 16.30 12.27
C PRO A 53 -11.41 14.85 12.33
N ASP A 54 -12.23 13.89 11.94
CA ASP A 54 -11.89 12.46 11.97
C ASP A 54 -10.84 12.06 10.91
N LEU A 55 -10.61 12.91 9.92
CA LEU A 55 -9.64 12.68 8.84
C LEU A 55 -8.30 13.37 9.09
N VAL A 56 -8.20 14.27 10.07
CA VAL A 56 -6.94 14.96 10.38
C VAL A 56 -6.06 14.06 11.25
N PRO A 57 -4.78 13.84 10.90
CA PRO A 57 -3.85 13.10 11.76
C PRO A 57 -3.76 13.66 13.16
N PHE A 58 -3.41 12.78 14.10
CA PHE A 58 -3.14 13.20 15.46
C PHE A 58 -1.99 14.23 15.49
N ASN A 59 -2.30 15.46 15.91
CA ASN A 59 -1.39 16.63 15.95
C ASN A 59 -0.77 17.04 14.59
N GLY A 60 -1.35 16.66 13.45
CA GLY A 60 -0.86 17.11 12.14
C GLY A 60 -1.38 18.50 11.78
N ASP A 61 -0.50 19.46 11.48
CA ASP A 61 -0.88 20.71 10.81
C ASP A 61 -0.72 20.52 9.28
N TYR A 62 -1.83 20.44 8.56
CA TYR A 62 -1.87 20.25 7.11
C TYR A 62 -2.04 21.56 6.34
N ARG A 63 -1.98 22.71 7.02
CA ARG A 63 -2.17 24.02 6.36
C ARG A 63 -1.19 24.28 5.22
N GLU A 64 -0.05 23.58 5.19
CA GLU A 64 0.98 23.69 4.16
C GLU A 64 1.18 22.42 3.32
N SER A 65 0.59 21.27 3.67
CA SER A 65 0.72 20.05 2.84
C SER A 65 -0.19 20.13 1.62
N SER A 66 0.38 20.44 0.47
CA SER A 66 -0.26 20.22 -0.81
C SER A 66 0.09 18.82 -1.33
N LEU A 67 -0.88 18.12 -1.94
CA LEU A 67 -0.54 16.92 -2.73
C LEU A 67 0.25 17.30 -4.00
N TYR A 68 0.27 18.58 -4.35
CA TYR A 68 1.14 19.14 -5.39
C TYR A 68 2.61 18.84 -5.07
N GLU A 69 3.06 18.80 -3.81
CA GLU A 69 4.42 18.36 -3.44
C GLU A 69 4.70 16.86 -3.71
N LEU A 70 3.65 16.02 -3.86
CA LEU A 70 3.79 14.62 -4.29
C LEU A 70 3.84 14.47 -5.83
N PHE A 71 3.49 15.52 -6.58
CA PHE A 71 3.40 15.52 -8.05
C PHE A 71 4.25 16.62 -8.73
N GLU A 72 4.84 17.55 -7.99
CA GLU A 72 5.79 18.56 -8.48
C GLU A 72 7.16 17.90 -8.68
N ASP A 73 7.42 17.55 -9.94
CA ASP A 73 8.75 17.56 -10.56
C ASP A 73 9.86 16.81 -9.80
N ASN A 74 9.57 15.58 -9.41
CA ASN A 74 10.60 14.55 -9.46
C ASN A 74 10.61 14.01 -10.89
N ASP A 75 11.68 14.32 -11.62
CA ASP A 75 12.04 13.65 -12.87
C ASP A 75 11.67 12.16 -12.77
N VAL A 76 11.10 11.63 -13.85
CA VAL A 76 10.45 10.30 -13.95
C VAL A 76 11.44 9.12 -13.85
N ASP A 77 12.41 9.22 -12.94
CA ASP A 77 13.43 8.26 -12.53
C ASP A 77 13.71 8.34 -11.00
N GLU A 78 12.72 8.70 -10.16
CA GLU A 78 12.78 8.33 -8.74
C GLU A 78 12.62 6.80 -8.61
N GLU A 79 13.70 6.08 -8.90
CA GLU A 79 13.98 4.86 -8.15
C GLU A 79 13.82 5.24 -6.68
N VAL A 80 12.90 4.57 -5.97
CA VAL A 80 12.71 4.78 -4.52
C VAL A 80 14.10 4.76 -3.88
N ASP A 81 14.57 5.94 -3.42
CA ASP A 81 15.95 6.14 -2.95
C ASP A 81 16.09 5.53 -1.56
N PHE A 82 16.17 4.21 -1.54
CA PHE A 82 16.50 3.49 -0.34
C PHE A 82 18.01 3.50 -0.15
N SER A 83 18.46 3.51 1.11
CA SER A 83 19.89 3.38 1.47
C SER A 83 20.61 2.25 0.72
N ASP A 84 21.90 2.44 0.45
CA ASP A 84 22.82 1.36 0.01
C ASP A 84 22.68 0.16 0.97
N ASP A 85 22.11 -0.96 0.52
CA ASP A 85 21.74 -2.20 1.25
C ASP A 85 20.25 -2.42 1.57
N TRP A 86 19.34 -1.61 1.04
CA TRP A 86 17.89 -1.78 1.27
C TRP A 86 17.36 -3.17 0.92
N GLN A 87 17.96 -3.87 -0.07
CA GLN A 87 17.54 -5.21 -0.47
C GLN A 87 17.74 -6.25 0.64
N LYS A 88 18.52 -5.93 1.69
CA LYS A 88 18.74 -6.78 2.87
C LYS A 88 17.73 -6.49 3.99
N ARG A 89 16.98 -5.39 3.90
CA ARG A 89 16.01 -5.00 4.95
C ARG A 89 14.73 -5.83 4.85
N ASP A 90 14.08 -5.98 6.00
CA ASP A 90 12.74 -6.57 6.05
C ASP A 90 11.80 -5.74 5.15
N GLY A 91 10.99 -6.38 4.32
CA GLY A 91 10.14 -5.69 3.35
C GLY A 91 10.64 -5.73 1.90
N ALA A 92 11.97 -5.85 1.69
CA ALA A 92 12.57 -5.83 0.35
C ALA A 92 12.09 -6.98 -0.54
N ASP A 93 12.07 -8.19 0.00
CA ASP A 93 11.51 -9.36 -0.68
C ASP A 93 10.08 -9.12 -1.14
N PHE A 94 9.28 -8.42 -0.32
CA PHE A 94 7.90 -8.14 -0.64
C PHE A 94 7.78 -7.13 -1.77
N PHE A 95 8.53 -6.03 -1.69
CA PHE A 95 8.58 -5.01 -2.72
C PHE A 95 9.02 -5.59 -4.07
N ILE A 96 10.16 -6.30 -4.09
CA ILE A 96 10.77 -6.84 -5.32
C ILE A 96 9.89 -7.91 -5.96
N VAL A 97 9.46 -8.91 -5.18
CA VAL A 97 8.70 -10.04 -5.73
C VAL A 97 7.28 -9.60 -6.14
N ALA A 98 6.62 -8.75 -5.35
CA ALA A 98 5.33 -8.19 -5.74
C ALA A 98 5.44 -7.36 -7.03
N GLY A 99 6.48 -6.54 -7.19
CA GLY A 99 6.71 -5.78 -8.42
C GLY A 99 6.92 -6.68 -9.66
N ARG A 100 7.67 -7.78 -9.51
CA ARG A 100 7.83 -8.77 -10.59
C ARG A 100 6.51 -9.45 -10.95
N LEU A 101 5.73 -9.87 -9.95
CA LEU A 101 4.42 -10.47 -10.18
C LEU A 101 3.43 -9.46 -10.80
N ALA A 102 3.43 -8.21 -10.32
CA ALA A 102 2.61 -7.14 -10.89
C ALA A 102 2.94 -6.91 -12.37
N ARG A 103 4.23 -6.92 -12.74
CA ARG A 103 4.67 -6.78 -14.13
C ARG A 103 4.20 -7.95 -15.01
N LEU A 104 4.31 -9.19 -14.52
CA LEU A 104 3.81 -10.36 -15.25
C LEU A 104 2.29 -10.30 -15.44
N TRP A 105 1.57 -9.86 -14.40
CA TRP A 105 0.13 -9.65 -14.47
C TRP A 105 -0.25 -8.55 -15.47
N ALA A 106 0.46 -7.42 -15.44
CA ALA A 106 0.26 -6.32 -16.38
C ALA A 106 0.49 -6.75 -17.83
N GLN A 107 1.54 -7.56 -18.09
CA GLN A 107 1.82 -8.10 -19.42
C GLN A 107 0.69 -8.98 -19.95
N TYR A 108 0.14 -9.84 -19.08
CA TYR A 108 -1.03 -10.66 -19.44
C TYR A 108 -2.25 -9.79 -19.75
N PHE A 109 -2.50 -8.80 -18.90
CA PHE A 109 -3.69 -7.96 -19.00
C PHE A 109 -3.62 -6.93 -20.15
N ALA A 110 -2.43 -6.52 -20.57
CA ALA A 110 -2.24 -5.49 -21.61
C ALA A 110 -2.90 -5.82 -22.96
N SER A 111 -3.15 -7.10 -23.25
CA SER A 111 -3.81 -7.56 -24.47
C SER A 111 -5.32 -7.81 -24.33
N GLU A 112 -5.89 -7.60 -23.15
CA GLU A 112 -7.30 -7.89 -22.89
C GLU A 112 -8.20 -6.74 -23.34
N THR A 113 -9.33 -7.09 -23.97
CA THR A 113 -10.24 -6.12 -24.62
C THR A 113 -11.60 -6.05 -23.94
N ASN A 114 -11.91 -7.01 -23.05
CA ASN A 114 -13.16 -7.04 -22.31
C ASN A 114 -13.10 -6.07 -21.10
N PRO A 115 -13.97 -5.04 -21.04
CA PRO A 115 -13.95 -4.02 -19.98
C PRO A 115 -14.10 -4.57 -18.56
N GLU A 116 -14.91 -5.61 -18.35
CA GLU A 116 -15.08 -6.20 -17.01
C GLU A 116 -13.80 -6.87 -16.53
N GLN A 117 -13.09 -7.53 -17.46
CA GLN A 117 -11.78 -8.11 -17.19
C GLN A 117 -10.76 -7.00 -16.94
N THR A 118 -10.86 -5.87 -17.66
CA THR A 118 -10.05 -4.67 -17.45
C THR A 118 -10.16 -4.12 -16.06
N VAL A 119 -11.38 -3.94 -15.56
CA VAL A 119 -11.57 -3.47 -14.18
C VAL A 119 -11.01 -4.47 -13.18
N ALA A 120 -11.24 -5.77 -13.38
CA ALA A 120 -10.74 -6.80 -12.47
C ALA A 120 -9.20 -6.91 -12.49
N GLY A 121 -8.59 -6.83 -13.68
CA GLY A 121 -7.15 -6.84 -13.88
C GLY A 121 -6.47 -5.63 -13.26
N MET A 122 -7.03 -4.43 -13.45
CA MET A 122 -6.56 -3.21 -12.79
C MET A 122 -6.65 -3.32 -11.27
N ARG A 123 -7.75 -3.89 -10.74
CA ARG A 123 -7.91 -4.09 -9.29
C ARG A 123 -6.80 -4.96 -8.70
N ILE A 124 -6.40 -6.01 -9.40
CA ILE A 124 -5.27 -6.86 -8.99
C ILE A 124 -3.96 -6.07 -9.00
N LEU A 125 -3.71 -5.24 -10.00
CA LEU A 125 -2.53 -4.36 -10.03
C LEU A 125 -2.51 -3.39 -8.84
N CYS A 126 -3.63 -2.77 -8.50
CA CYS A 126 -3.72 -1.89 -7.33
C CYS A 126 -3.41 -2.64 -6.02
N LEU A 127 -3.82 -3.90 -5.89
CA LEU A 127 -3.52 -4.72 -4.72
C LEU A 127 -2.03 -5.08 -4.63
N TYR A 128 -1.37 -5.36 -5.76
CA TYR A 128 0.08 -5.47 -5.78
C TYR A 128 0.77 -4.16 -5.39
N GLY A 129 0.27 -3.03 -5.89
CA GLY A 129 0.76 -1.71 -5.53
C GLY A 129 0.68 -1.45 -4.02
N LYS A 130 -0.41 -1.84 -3.36
CA LYS A 130 -0.53 -1.78 -1.89
C LYS A 130 0.50 -2.65 -1.18
N ILE A 131 0.69 -3.89 -1.63
CA ILE A 131 1.70 -4.81 -1.07
C ILE A 131 3.10 -4.20 -1.20
N MET A 132 3.42 -3.62 -2.37
CA MET A 132 4.69 -2.93 -2.59
C MET A 132 4.85 -1.73 -1.66
N ALA A 133 3.85 -0.86 -1.56
CA ALA A 133 3.89 0.29 -0.66
C ALA A 133 4.15 -0.12 0.80
N ARG A 134 3.48 -1.18 1.28
CA ARG A 134 3.75 -1.72 2.63
C ARG A 134 5.13 -2.34 2.76
N GLY A 135 5.65 -2.95 1.70
CA GLY A 135 7.04 -3.41 1.64
C GLY A 135 8.01 -2.24 1.77
N ALA A 136 7.78 -1.14 1.05
CA ALA A 136 8.57 0.08 1.13
C ALA A 136 8.51 0.72 2.52
N ASP A 137 7.31 0.83 3.12
CA ASP A 137 7.13 1.34 4.49
C ASP A 137 7.99 0.56 5.52
N LEU A 138 8.19 -0.75 5.31
CA LEU A 138 9.03 -1.60 6.18
C LEU A 138 10.52 -1.43 5.92
N ILE A 139 10.91 -1.17 4.66
CA ILE A 139 12.31 -0.94 4.27
C ILE A 139 12.78 0.41 4.78
N ASP A 140 11.94 1.44 4.72
CA ASP A 140 12.30 2.80 5.11
C ASP A 140 12.48 2.93 6.63
N MET A 141 11.76 2.13 7.41
CA MET A 141 11.80 2.19 8.87
C MET A 141 13.12 1.62 9.44
N GLU A 142 13.67 2.28 10.46
CA GLU A 142 14.80 1.76 11.26
C GLU A 142 14.38 0.64 12.20
N ASP A 143 15.24 -0.36 12.45
CA ASP A 143 14.85 -1.62 13.11
C ASP A 143 14.30 -1.44 14.53
N ASP A 144 14.74 -0.41 15.24
CA ASP A 144 14.29 -0.04 16.59
C ASP A 144 13.16 1.01 16.59
N GLU A 145 12.79 1.55 15.43
CA GLU A 145 11.77 2.57 15.30
C GLU A 145 10.36 1.97 15.30
N TYR A 146 9.50 2.51 16.19
CA TYR A 146 8.10 2.13 16.41
C TYR A 146 7.79 0.63 16.23
N PRO A 147 8.28 -0.27 17.13
CA PRO A 147 8.08 -1.72 16.98
C PRO A 147 6.60 -2.14 16.85
N ALA A 148 5.69 -1.43 17.52
CA ALA A 148 4.26 -1.67 17.42
C ALA A 148 3.67 -1.31 16.04
N LEU A 149 4.21 -0.28 15.37
CA LEU A 149 3.83 0.12 14.02
C LEU A 149 4.27 -0.95 13.01
N ARG A 150 5.50 -1.49 13.14
CA ARG A 150 5.97 -2.60 12.30
C ARG A 150 5.01 -3.78 12.35
N VAL A 151 4.55 -4.14 13.54
CA VAL A 151 3.57 -5.23 13.71
C VAL A 151 2.23 -4.89 13.02
N ALA A 152 1.76 -3.65 13.14
CA ALA A 152 0.54 -3.20 12.45
C ALA A 152 0.69 -3.26 10.91
N LEU A 153 1.82 -2.78 10.37
CA LEU A 153 2.13 -2.84 8.94
C LEU A 153 2.19 -4.28 8.40
N VAL A 154 2.85 -5.18 9.12
CA VAL A 154 2.93 -6.59 8.69
C VAL A 154 1.55 -7.28 8.74
N LYS A 155 0.69 -6.93 9.70
CA LYS A 155 -0.71 -7.40 9.71
C LYS A 155 -1.51 -6.88 8.51
N ARG A 156 -1.31 -5.60 8.14
CA ARG A 156 -1.92 -5.01 6.94
C ARG A 156 -1.43 -5.71 5.68
N LEU A 157 -0.12 -5.89 5.54
CA LEU A 157 0.49 -6.64 4.45
C LEU A 157 -0.11 -8.05 4.34
N LEU A 158 -0.29 -8.76 5.46
CA LEU A 158 -0.95 -10.07 5.46
C LEU A 158 -2.41 -9.98 4.97
N SER A 159 -3.15 -8.96 5.40
CA SER A 159 -4.52 -8.71 4.93
C SER A 159 -4.57 -8.44 3.43
N ASP A 160 -3.67 -7.59 2.92
CA ASP A 160 -3.58 -7.23 1.50
C ASP A 160 -3.24 -8.47 0.64
N VAL A 161 -2.32 -9.32 1.10
CA VAL A 161 -1.98 -10.59 0.45
C VAL A 161 -3.19 -11.52 0.40
N ASN A 162 -3.90 -11.71 1.52
CA ASN A 162 -5.10 -12.54 1.54
C ASN A 162 -6.20 -11.99 0.62
N GLN A 163 -6.36 -10.66 0.57
CA GLN A 163 -7.32 -10.02 -0.32
C GLN A 163 -6.96 -10.25 -1.79
N LEU A 164 -5.70 -10.07 -2.17
CA LEU A 164 -5.20 -10.32 -3.51
C LEU A 164 -5.43 -11.78 -3.94
N MET A 165 -5.10 -12.73 -3.07
CA MET A 165 -5.37 -14.16 -3.31
C MET A 165 -6.86 -14.42 -3.56
N GLY A 166 -7.74 -13.79 -2.77
CA GLY A 166 -9.19 -13.91 -2.95
C GLY A 166 -9.73 -13.25 -4.22
N GLU A 167 -9.12 -12.17 -4.72
CA GLU A 167 -9.46 -11.60 -6.04
C GLU A 167 -9.01 -12.53 -7.17
N LEU A 168 -7.81 -13.11 -7.09
CA LEU A 168 -7.29 -14.04 -8.10
C LEU A 168 -8.18 -15.29 -8.21
N GLN A 169 -8.57 -15.88 -7.08
CA GLN A 169 -9.50 -17.02 -7.08
C GLN A 169 -10.87 -16.66 -7.68
N ARG A 170 -11.41 -15.47 -7.34
CA ARG A 170 -12.68 -15.00 -7.92
C ARG A 170 -12.57 -14.78 -9.42
N LEU A 171 -11.44 -14.28 -9.89
CA LEU A 171 -11.18 -14.08 -11.31
C LEU A 171 -11.05 -15.43 -12.03
N SER A 172 -10.25 -16.35 -11.50
CA SER A 172 -10.07 -17.72 -12.00
C SER A 172 -11.42 -18.44 -12.15
N ALA A 173 -12.28 -18.35 -11.14
CA ALA A 173 -13.61 -18.96 -11.15
C ALA A 173 -14.58 -18.34 -12.17
N LYS A 174 -14.45 -17.04 -12.46
CA LYS A 174 -15.34 -16.33 -13.39
C LYS A 174 -14.85 -16.36 -14.83
N ILE A 175 -13.53 -16.43 -15.03
CA ILE A 175 -12.87 -16.21 -16.31
C ILE A 175 -11.90 -17.36 -16.58
N PRO A 176 -12.35 -18.43 -17.24
CA PRO A 176 -11.53 -19.61 -17.48
C PRO A 176 -10.24 -19.33 -18.25
N SER A 177 -10.23 -18.34 -19.15
CA SER A 177 -9.03 -17.93 -19.90
C SER A 177 -7.95 -17.29 -19.02
N ALA A 178 -8.31 -16.80 -17.83
CA ALA A 178 -7.40 -16.21 -16.86
C ALA A 178 -7.00 -17.19 -15.74
N ALA A 179 -7.63 -18.36 -15.66
CA ALA A 179 -7.47 -19.30 -14.55
C ALA A 179 -6.02 -19.73 -14.36
N GLU A 180 -5.36 -20.22 -15.42
CA GLU A 180 -3.96 -20.67 -15.34
C GLU A 180 -3.02 -19.57 -14.81
N LYS A 181 -3.21 -18.32 -15.26
CA LYS A 181 -2.40 -17.19 -14.80
C LYS A 181 -2.74 -16.80 -13.37
N ALA A 182 -4.02 -16.72 -13.04
CA ALA A 182 -4.46 -16.42 -11.69
C ALA A 182 -3.96 -17.46 -10.68
N ASP A 183 -3.99 -18.74 -11.04
CA ASP A 183 -3.51 -19.85 -10.21
C ASP A 183 -1.99 -19.79 -10.02
N PHE A 184 -1.23 -19.47 -11.08
CA PHE A 184 0.21 -19.22 -10.98
C PHE A 184 0.52 -18.11 -9.95
N HIS A 185 -0.18 -16.98 -10.01
CA HIS A 185 -0.01 -15.91 -9.03
C HIS A 185 -0.42 -16.34 -7.62
N PHE A 186 -1.53 -17.08 -7.49
CA PHE A 186 -2.02 -17.59 -6.22
C PHE A 186 -0.98 -18.49 -5.51
N GLU A 187 -0.35 -19.41 -6.24
CA GLU A 187 0.70 -20.29 -5.69
C GLU A 187 1.91 -19.51 -5.15
N HIS A 188 2.34 -18.48 -5.87
CA HIS A 188 3.43 -17.62 -5.42
C HIS A 188 3.04 -16.81 -4.17
N LEU A 189 1.79 -16.34 -4.12
CA LEU A 189 1.26 -15.60 -2.97
C LEU A 189 1.06 -16.48 -1.74
N MET A 190 0.84 -17.79 -1.88
CA MET A 190 0.87 -18.72 -0.75
C MET A 190 2.24 -18.73 -0.07
N THR A 191 3.32 -18.82 -0.85
CA THR A 191 4.69 -18.73 -0.30
C THR A 191 4.95 -17.36 0.32
N PHE A 192 4.46 -16.31 -0.33
CA PHE A 192 4.55 -14.95 0.16
C PHE A 192 3.86 -14.76 1.52
N ARG A 193 2.66 -15.32 1.68
CA ARG A 193 1.89 -15.31 2.92
C ARG A 193 2.64 -15.98 4.08
N GLU A 194 3.29 -17.11 3.84
CA GLU A 194 4.10 -17.78 4.87
C GLU A 194 5.31 -16.93 5.29
N LYS A 195 5.96 -16.23 4.35
CA LYS A 195 7.02 -15.27 4.69
C LYS A 195 6.51 -14.11 5.54
N VAL A 196 5.32 -13.56 5.24
CA VAL A 196 4.70 -12.49 6.04
C VAL A 196 4.38 -12.99 7.46
N LEU A 197 3.89 -14.22 7.60
CA LEU A 197 3.63 -14.83 8.91
C LEU A 197 4.92 -15.05 9.71
N ALA A 198 5.99 -15.51 9.07
CA ALA A 198 7.29 -15.65 9.70
C ALA A 198 7.84 -14.30 10.19
N LEU A 199 7.70 -13.25 9.36
CA LEU A 199 8.10 -11.88 9.75
C LEU A 199 7.25 -11.35 10.93
N LEU A 200 5.95 -11.59 10.91
CA LEU A 200 5.06 -11.21 12.01
C LEU A 200 5.47 -11.89 13.32
N ALA A 201 5.85 -13.18 13.25
CA ALA A 201 6.36 -13.92 14.40
C ALA A 201 7.71 -13.36 14.89
N LYS A 202 8.63 -13.00 13.99
CA LYS A 202 9.90 -12.33 14.31
C LYS A 202 9.64 -11.07 15.14
N TYR A 203 8.82 -10.14 14.64
CA TYR A 203 8.52 -8.88 15.31
C TYR A 203 7.81 -9.03 16.65
N ARG A 204 6.88 -9.99 16.77
CA ARG A 204 6.22 -10.28 18.06
C ARG A 204 7.13 -10.89 19.10
N SER A 205 8.16 -11.64 18.67
CA SER A 205 9.10 -12.29 19.57
C SER A 205 10.16 -11.34 20.13
N GLY A 206 10.28 -10.11 19.58
CA GLY A 206 11.30 -9.14 19.96
C GLY A 206 12.73 -9.58 19.60
N LYS A 207 12.89 -10.62 18.78
CA LYS A 207 14.19 -11.10 18.30
C LYS A 207 14.51 -10.41 16.98
N SER A 208 15.47 -9.49 17.03
CA SER A 208 16.19 -9.01 15.85
C SER A 208 17.11 -10.09 15.32
#